data_AF-A0A101NS95-F1
#
_entry.id   AF-A0A101NS95-F1
#
_cell.length_a   1.000
_cell.length_b   1.000
_cell.length_c   1.000
_cell.angle_alpha   90.00
_cell.angle_beta   90.00
_cell.angle_gamma   90.00
#
_symmetry.space_group_name_H-M   'P 1'
#
loop_
_entity.id
_entity.type
_entity.pdbx_description
1 polymer ?
#
loop_
_entity_poly.entity_id
_entity_poly.type
_entity_poly.pdbx_seq_one_letter_code
_entity_poly.pdbx_strand_id
1 'polypeptide(L)'
;MTNQLKAVRQGELRMAVVAPMKAGKSTLVNAIAGYELLPARAAAMTTLPTRIVLERAVGQDALRSGGNDPFGPVLEVAEEDAELFGVLLAALREQLRTDTAAVKDKFPHLEELLQDIAEGRVSPVSTHYEGKRAVQQALMLLNDLVRLAGVLLPGDRVRELSDSPVVRTPYWTPEAVEETGPGQLVIVDTPGPDEDDLSAVLGDIVSRQLSESHIVLVILDYTKMGGQSDALIRDLMEPLLRAVGQDKLFAVVNKIDQRKKKSDMSDEELARSVAFNLGLGDAAHDRIFTTAADRALMSVGVLADLERRGSSFEAAQSESALQLLQLAHPLTWEDDLEEADADEMRNLARVAWKRSGLPRLLFTDAPITGERRVPF
;
A
#
# COMPACT_ATOMS: atom_id res chain seq x y z
N MET A 1 22.94 9.78 10.11
CA MET A 1 23.90 8.66 10.27
C MET A 1 23.37 7.56 11.20
N THR A 2 22.78 7.89 12.35
CA THR A 2 22.27 6.90 13.34
C THR A 2 21.19 5.96 12.77
N ASN A 3 20.26 6.47 11.97
CA ASN A 3 19.19 5.66 11.36
C ASN A 3 19.69 4.68 10.29
N GLN A 4 20.72 5.03 9.51
CA GLN A 4 21.27 4.12 8.50
C GLN A 4 22.10 2.99 9.12
N LEU A 5 22.84 3.25 10.20
CA LEU A 5 23.52 2.20 10.96
C LEU A 5 22.53 1.22 11.61
N LYS A 6 21.38 1.72 12.10
CA LYS A 6 20.29 0.89 12.61
C LYS A 6 19.71 0.01 11.49
N ALA A 7 19.43 0.60 10.32
CA ALA A 7 18.92 -0.12 9.15
C ALA A 7 19.85 -1.25 8.70
N VAL A 8 21.17 -1.00 8.66
CA VAL A 8 22.18 -2.04 8.34
C VAL A 8 22.18 -3.17 9.37
N ARG A 9 22.11 -2.84 10.67
CA ARG A 9 22.07 -3.84 11.74
C ARG A 9 20.80 -4.69 11.73
N GLN A 10 19.69 -4.13 11.24
CA GLN A 10 18.39 -4.78 11.12
C GLN A 10 18.17 -5.44 9.75
N GLY A 11 19.15 -5.37 8.84
CA GLY A 11 19.02 -5.92 7.49
C GLY A 11 17.83 -5.34 6.72
N GLU A 12 17.54 -4.05 6.86
CA GLU A 12 16.39 -3.42 6.20
C GLU A 12 16.57 -3.41 4.66
N LEU A 13 15.73 -4.16 3.96
CA LEU A 13 15.58 -4.05 2.51
C LEU A 13 14.44 -3.09 2.20
N ARG A 14 14.78 -1.95 1.60
CA ARG A 14 13.81 -0.88 1.30
C ARG A 14 13.29 -0.96 -0.12
N MET A 15 11.96 -1.07 -0.24
CA MET A 15 11.22 -1.05 -1.51
C MET A 15 10.28 0.15 -1.52
N ALA A 16 10.56 1.17 -2.32
CA ALA A 16 9.60 2.25 -2.55
C ALA A 16 8.56 1.82 -3.58
N VAL A 17 7.31 2.23 -3.37
CA VAL A 17 6.19 1.87 -4.25
C VAL A 17 5.59 3.12 -4.84
N VAL A 18 5.71 3.25 -6.16
CA VAL A 18 5.22 4.40 -6.93
C VAL A 18 4.07 3.94 -7.81
N ALA A 19 3.00 4.73 -7.87
CA ALA A 19 1.90 4.47 -8.79
C ALA A 19 1.58 5.77 -9.54
N PRO A 20 1.91 5.88 -10.84
CA PRO A 20 1.63 7.08 -11.63
C PRO A 20 0.15 7.40 -11.79
N MET A 21 -0.74 6.46 -11.47
CA MET A 21 -2.19 6.62 -11.54
C MET A 21 -2.85 5.88 -10.36
N LYS A 22 -4.19 5.95 -10.23
CA LYS A 22 -5.00 5.07 -9.36
C LYS A 22 -4.94 3.58 -9.75
N ALA A 23 -3.75 2.99 -9.66
CA ALA A 23 -3.41 1.64 -10.08
C ALA A 23 -3.61 0.58 -9.00
N GLY A 24 -4.02 0.97 -7.78
CA GLY A 24 -4.26 0.04 -6.67
C GLY A 24 -3.04 -0.20 -5.78
N LYS A 25 -2.20 0.82 -5.58
CA LYS A 25 -1.00 0.78 -4.74
C LYS A 25 -1.28 0.30 -3.31
N SER A 26 -2.16 1.00 -2.59
CA SER A 26 -2.49 0.67 -1.20
C SER A 26 -3.09 -0.73 -1.08
N THR A 27 -3.91 -1.15 -2.06
CA THR A 27 -4.42 -2.53 -2.15
C THR A 27 -3.29 -3.54 -2.27
N LEU A 28 -2.31 -3.30 -3.15
CA LEU A 28 -1.17 -4.19 -3.31
C LEU A 28 -0.34 -4.26 -2.04
N VAL A 29 -0.05 -3.11 -1.40
CA VAL A 29 0.70 -3.06 -0.14
C VAL A 29 -0.02 -3.81 0.98
N ASN A 30 -1.34 -3.64 1.11
CA ASN A 30 -2.17 -4.40 2.05
C ASN A 30 -2.13 -5.90 1.76
N ALA A 31 -2.18 -6.29 0.48
CA ALA A 31 -2.08 -7.69 0.09
C ALA A 31 -0.70 -8.29 0.43
N ILE A 32 0.38 -7.52 0.32
CA ILE A 32 1.73 -7.93 0.73
C ILE A 32 1.82 -8.08 2.25
N ALA A 33 1.24 -7.15 3.02
CA ALA A 33 1.18 -7.24 4.48
C ALA A 33 0.30 -8.42 4.96
N GLY A 34 -0.61 -8.89 4.12
CA GLY A 34 -1.53 -9.99 4.43
C GLY A 34 -2.85 -9.57 5.04
N TYR A 35 -3.07 -8.28 5.21
CA TYR A 35 -4.29 -7.72 5.76
C TYR A 35 -4.42 -6.24 5.38
N GLU A 36 -5.61 -5.69 5.56
CA GLU A 36 -5.89 -4.30 5.26
C GLU A 36 -5.31 -3.38 6.36
N LEU A 37 -4.02 -3.05 6.25
CA LEU A 37 -3.29 -2.16 7.15
C LEU A 37 -3.56 -0.69 6.82
N LEU A 38 -3.27 -0.31 5.58
CA LEU A 38 -3.49 1.04 5.07
C LEU A 38 -4.98 1.25 4.82
N PRO A 39 -5.52 2.44 5.14
CA PRO A 39 -6.92 2.73 4.88
C PRO A 39 -7.21 2.73 3.37
N ALA A 40 -8.46 2.43 2.98
CA ALA A 40 -8.94 2.50 1.60
C ALA A 40 -10.08 3.52 1.47
N ARG A 41 -9.94 4.51 0.59
CA ARG A 41 -10.93 5.53 0.20
C ARG A 41 -10.82 5.75 -1.31
N ALA A 42 -11.91 6.21 -1.92
CA ALA A 42 -11.93 6.58 -3.34
C ALA A 42 -11.07 7.83 -3.66
N ALA A 43 -10.86 8.71 -2.67
CA ALA A 43 -9.95 9.85 -2.75
C ALA A 43 -8.50 9.37 -2.60
N ALA A 44 -7.55 10.11 -3.18
CA ALA A 44 -6.13 9.81 -3.04
C ALA A 44 -5.75 9.85 -1.54
N MET A 45 -4.98 8.87 -1.07
CA MET A 45 -4.77 8.64 0.37
C MET A 45 -3.34 8.87 0.82
N THR A 46 -2.38 8.94 -0.09
CA THR A 46 -0.97 9.03 0.25
C THR A 46 -0.45 10.40 -0.15
N THR A 47 -0.65 11.39 0.71
CA THR A 47 0.00 12.69 0.55
C THR A 47 1.33 12.72 1.29
N LEU A 48 1.41 12.06 2.45
CA LEU A 48 2.65 11.90 3.23
C LEU A 48 3.28 10.52 2.95
N PRO A 49 4.55 10.45 2.51
CA PRO A 49 5.20 9.15 2.34
C PRO A 49 5.26 8.42 3.67
N THR A 50 4.86 7.14 3.70
CA THR A 50 4.78 6.34 4.93
C THR A 50 5.67 5.10 4.79
N ARG A 51 6.51 4.84 5.78
CA ARG A 51 7.35 3.64 5.82
C ARG A 51 6.61 2.53 6.56
N ILE A 52 6.54 1.35 5.98
CA ILE A 52 5.88 0.18 6.56
C ILE A 52 6.95 -0.88 6.75
N VAL A 53 7.29 -1.17 8.00
CA VAL A 53 8.29 -2.18 8.38
C VAL A 53 7.55 -3.48 8.67
N LEU A 54 7.80 -4.48 7.84
CA LEU A 54 7.31 -5.85 8.06
C LEU A 54 8.29 -6.56 9.00
N GLU A 55 7.94 -6.60 10.29
CA GLU A 55 8.91 -6.96 11.35
C GLU A 55 9.17 -8.45 11.47
N ARG A 56 8.12 -9.26 11.31
CA ARG A 56 8.16 -10.72 11.37
C ARG A 56 6.95 -11.34 10.68
N ALA A 57 7.16 -12.50 10.07
CA ALA A 57 6.06 -13.36 9.65
C ALA A 57 5.35 -13.91 10.89
N VAL A 58 4.03 -13.77 10.92
CA VAL A 58 3.18 -14.39 11.94
C VAL A 58 3.02 -15.87 11.59
N GLY A 59 3.34 -16.79 12.50
CA GLY A 59 3.02 -18.21 12.33
C GLY A 59 1.51 -18.47 12.49
N GLN A 60 1.02 -19.61 11.98
CA GLN A 60 -0.41 -19.98 12.11
C GLN A 60 -0.89 -19.99 13.58
N ASP A 61 -0.04 -20.43 14.50
CA ASP A 61 -0.37 -20.47 15.94
C ASP A 61 -0.50 -19.07 16.56
N ALA A 62 0.37 -18.13 16.15
CA ALA A 62 0.28 -16.74 16.57
C ALA A 62 -0.98 -16.06 16.01
N LEU A 63 -1.38 -16.40 14.77
CA LEU A 63 -2.61 -15.90 14.15
C LEU A 63 -3.87 -16.43 14.86
N ARG A 64 -3.86 -17.70 15.29
CA ARG A 64 -4.94 -18.34 16.08
C ARG A 64 -5.07 -17.77 17.48
N SER A 65 -3.94 -17.50 18.13
CA SER A 65 -3.88 -17.05 19.53
C SER A 65 -3.98 -15.53 19.70
N GLY A 66 -3.78 -14.75 18.62
CA GLY A 66 -3.70 -13.28 18.63
C GLY A 66 -5.01 -12.50 18.83
N GLY A 67 -6.14 -13.18 19.10
CA GLY A 67 -7.41 -12.51 19.42
C GLY A 67 -7.98 -11.68 18.26
N ASN A 68 -8.38 -10.43 18.56
CA ASN A 68 -9.08 -9.56 17.60
C ASN A 68 -8.15 -8.71 16.71
N ASP A 69 -6.87 -8.56 17.09
CA ASP A 69 -5.86 -7.84 16.30
C ASP A 69 -4.53 -8.60 16.38
N PRO A 70 -4.39 -9.72 15.65
CA PRO A 70 -3.20 -10.57 15.72
C PRO A 70 -1.95 -9.91 15.14
N PHE A 71 -2.11 -8.79 14.43
CA PHE A 71 -1.03 -8.02 13.85
C PHE A 71 -0.60 -6.87 14.77
N GLY A 72 -1.53 -6.23 15.50
CA GLY A 72 -1.21 -5.19 16.47
C GLY A 72 -0.25 -4.12 15.91
N PRO A 73 -0.56 -3.49 14.76
CA PRO A 73 0.34 -2.55 14.13
C PRO A 73 0.59 -1.32 15.03
N VAL A 74 1.78 -0.76 14.92
CA VAL A 74 2.18 0.45 15.64
C VAL A 74 2.57 1.52 14.65
N LEU A 75 2.05 2.74 14.81
CA LEU A 75 2.50 3.91 14.07
C LEU A 75 3.37 4.77 14.99
N GLU A 76 4.59 5.06 14.53
CA GLU A 76 5.55 5.97 15.13
C GLU A 76 5.65 7.25 14.29
N VAL A 77 5.51 8.40 14.95
CA VAL A 77 5.74 9.73 14.38
C VAL A 77 6.89 10.37 15.15
N ALA A 78 7.84 10.98 14.45
CA ALA A 78 8.95 11.66 15.11
C ALA A 78 8.43 12.79 16.02
N GLU A 79 9.11 13.03 17.15
CA GLU A 79 8.69 14.04 18.13
C GLU A 79 8.60 15.43 17.50
N GLU A 80 9.62 15.81 16.72
CA GLU A 80 9.67 17.07 15.96
C GLU A 80 8.50 17.20 14.97
N ASP A 81 8.12 16.10 14.30
CA ASP A 81 7.01 16.10 13.34
C ASP A 81 5.66 16.19 14.06
N ALA A 82 5.50 15.51 15.20
CA ALA A 82 4.28 15.61 16.01
C ALA A 82 4.06 17.04 16.54
N GLU A 83 5.13 17.70 16.99
CA GLU A 83 5.10 19.12 17.36
C GLU A 83 4.74 20.02 16.16
N LEU A 84 5.35 19.77 14.99
CA LEU A 84 5.03 20.50 13.77
C LEU A 84 3.56 20.34 13.37
N PHE A 85 2.99 19.13 13.47
CA PHE A 85 1.56 18.92 13.25
C PHE A 85 0.69 19.69 14.25
N GLY A 86 1.13 19.84 15.51
CA GLY A 86 0.47 20.71 16.49
C GLY A 86 0.45 22.18 16.05
N VAL A 87 1.59 22.69 15.55
CA VAL A 87 1.70 24.06 15.00
C VAL A 87 0.83 24.23 13.76
N LEU A 88 0.85 23.25 12.84
CA LEU A 88 0.02 23.24 11.64
C LEU A 88 -1.46 23.27 11.97
N LEU A 89 -1.90 22.49 12.95
CA LEU A 89 -3.30 22.42 13.38
C LEU A 89 -3.77 23.75 13.98
N ALA A 90 -2.92 24.42 14.76
CA ALA A 90 -3.20 25.76 15.27
C ALA A 90 -3.32 26.80 14.13
N ALA A 91 -2.41 26.75 13.16
CA ALA A 91 -2.43 27.65 12.00
C ALA A 91 -3.66 27.43 11.10
N LEU A 92 -4.02 26.16 10.85
CA LEU A 92 -5.24 25.81 10.12
C LEU A 92 -6.47 26.36 10.84
N ARG A 93 -6.57 26.14 12.16
CA ARG A 93 -7.69 26.66 12.95
C ARG A 93 -7.83 28.19 12.87
N GLU A 94 -6.73 28.92 12.78
CA GLU A 94 -6.76 30.37 12.58
C GLU A 94 -7.28 30.75 11.19
N GLN A 95 -6.76 30.12 10.13
CA GLN A 95 -7.17 30.39 8.75
C GLN A 95 -8.64 30.04 8.47
N LEU A 96 -9.16 28.97 9.09
CA LEU A 96 -10.55 28.55 8.93
C LEU A 96 -11.57 29.59 9.46
N ARG A 97 -11.13 30.59 10.23
CA ARG A 97 -12.01 31.69 10.69
C ARG A 97 -12.26 32.75 9.62
N THR A 98 -11.41 32.83 8.60
CA THR A 98 -11.38 33.93 7.64
C THR A 98 -11.88 33.55 6.25
N ASP A 99 -11.51 32.38 5.71
CA ASP A 99 -11.98 31.92 4.40
C ASP A 99 -11.82 30.39 4.25
N THR A 100 -12.87 29.71 3.80
CA THR A 100 -12.90 28.24 3.63
C THR A 100 -13.53 27.79 2.32
N ALA A 101 -14.01 28.72 1.48
CA ALA A 101 -14.77 28.36 0.28
C ALA A 101 -13.92 27.54 -0.71
N ALA A 102 -12.65 27.92 -0.88
CA ALA A 102 -11.72 27.25 -1.78
C ALA A 102 -11.45 25.76 -1.43
N VAL A 103 -11.56 25.39 -0.15
CA VAL A 103 -11.31 23.99 0.29
C VAL A 103 -12.55 23.13 0.12
N LYS A 104 -13.74 23.68 0.40
CA LYS A 104 -14.99 22.93 0.23
C LYS A 104 -15.20 22.50 -1.22
N ASP A 105 -14.80 23.35 -2.17
CA ASP A 105 -14.88 23.04 -3.59
C ASP A 105 -13.85 21.99 -4.02
N LYS A 106 -12.61 22.05 -3.49
CA LYS A 106 -11.52 21.13 -3.87
C LYS A 106 -11.59 19.78 -3.15
N PHE A 107 -11.99 19.78 -1.89
CA PHE A 107 -12.05 18.59 -1.02
C PHE A 107 -13.37 18.48 -0.23
N PRO A 108 -14.49 18.15 -0.90
CA PRO A 108 -15.80 18.05 -0.23
C PRO A 108 -15.83 17.03 0.91
N HIS A 109 -15.06 15.95 0.80
CA HIS A 109 -14.96 14.89 1.79
C HIS A 109 -14.26 15.31 3.10
N LEU A 110 -13.63 16.48 3.15
CA LEU A 110 -12.96 17.00 4.35
C LEU A 110 -13.85 17.95 5.16
N GLU A 111 -15.12 18.13 4.79
CA GLU A 111 -16.02 19.08 5.45
C GLU A 111 -16.17 18.81 6.96
N GLU A 112 -16.32 17.54 7.36
CA GLU A 112 -16.39 17.14 8.76
C GLU A 112 -15.10 17.48 9.51
N LEU A 113 -13.94 17.19 8.91
CA LEU A 113 -12.64 17.50 9.50
C LEU A 113 -12.42 19.01 9.64
N LEU A 114 -12.82 19.81 8.64
CA LEU A 114 -12.75 21.27 8.69
C LEU A 114 -13.56 21.81 9.89
N GLN A 115 -14.75 21.27 10.09
CA GLN A 115 -15.60 21.65 11.21
C GLN A 115 -14.96 21.27 12.54
N ASP A 116 -14.41 20.06 12.65
CA ASP A 116 -13.70 19.60 13.85
C ASP A 116 -12.46 20.44 14.18
N ILE A 117 -11.68 20.85 13.17
CA ILE A 117 -10.52 21.72 13.38
C ILE A 117 -10.97 23.10 13.88
N ALA A 118 -12.00 23.69 13.25
CA ALA A 118 -12.52 25.00 13.63
C ALA A 118 -13.02 25.02 15.09
N GLU A 119 -13.79 23.99 15.46
CA GLU A 119 -14.34 23.81 16.80
C GLU A 119 -13.29 23.35 17.83
N GLY A 120 -12.12 22.87 17.37
CA GLY A 120 -11.05 22.38 18.23
C GLY A 120 -11.31 20.99 18.81
N ARG A 121 -12.03 20.14 18.08
CA ARG A 121 -12.31 18.74 18.42
C ARG A 121 -11.21 17.78 17.99
N VAL A 122 -10.32 18.20 17.08
CA VAL A 122 -9.19 17.37 16.66
C VAL A 122 -8.12 17.36 17.76
N SER A 123 -7.76 16.16 18.20
CA SER A 123 -6.69 15.97 19.18
C SER A 123 -5.31 16.23 18.57
N PRO A 124 -4.33 16.69 19.37
CA PRO A 124 -2.94 16.79 18.93
C PRO A 124 -2.42 15.43 18.40
N VAL A 125 -1.50 15.50 17.45
CA VAL A 125 -0.81 14.32 16.93
C VAL A 125 0.08 13.72 18.03
N SER A 126 -0.07 12.42 18.26
CA SER A 126 0.75 11.62 19.16
C SER A 126 1.99 11.09 18.43
N THR A 127 3.06 10.82 19.15
CA THR A 127 4.24 10.13 18.62
C THR A 127 4.02 8.62 18.47
N HIS A 128 2.96 8.08 19.07
CA HIS A 128 2.67 6.66 19.11
C HIS A 128 1.16 6.35 19.01
N TYR A 129 0.81 5.39 18.16
CA TYR A 129 -0.54 4.81 18.04
C TYR A 129 -0.45 3.29 17.90
N GLU A 130 -1.35 2.56 18.56
CA GLU A 130 -1.35 1.09 18.59
C GLU A 130 -2.69 0.51 18.14
N GLY A 131 -2.61 -0.56 17.34
CA GLY A 131 -3.75 -1.31 16.82
C GLY A 131 -4.26 -0.77 15.47
N LYS A 132 -4.82 -1.67 14.66
CA LYS A 132 -5.22 -1.39 13.26
C LYS A 132 -6.05 -0.10 13.14
N ARG A 133 -7.10 0.04 13.95
CA ARG A 133 -8.02 1.18 13.88
C ARG A 133 -7.33 2.51 14.20
N ALA A 134 -6.53 2.56 15.27
CA ALA A 134 -5.87 3.80 15.68
C ALA A 134 -4.81 4.21 14.65
N VAL A 135 -4.04 3.25 14.12
CA VAL A 135 -3.07 3.48 13.05
C VAL A 135 -3.74 4.02 11.79
N GLN A 136 -4.82 3.39 11.33
CA GLN A 136 -5.55 3.86 10.14
C GLN A 136 -6.12 5.27 10.33
N GLN A 137 -6.73 5.55 11.49
CA GLN A 137 -7.28 6.86 11.79
C GLN A 137 -6.20 7.95 11.85
N ALA A 138 -5.06 7.65 12.48
CA ALA A 138 -3.93 8.55 12.53
C ALA A 138 -3.35 8.82 11.14
N LEU A 139 -3.11 7.79 10.33
CA LEU A 139 -2.63 7.96 8.95
C LEU A 139 -3.60 8.80 8.10
N MET A 140 -4.91 8.58 8.20
CA MET A 140 -5.90 9.40 7.51
C MET A 140 -5.80 10.87 7.95
N LEU A 141 -5.75 11.11 9.27
CA LEU A 141 -5.64 12.45 9.83
C LEU A 141 -4.37 13.16 9.35
N LEU A 142 -3.20 12.52 9.43
CA LEU A 142 -1.92 13.10 9.00
C LEU A 142 -1.98 13.52 7.52
N ASN A 143 -2.47 12.63 6.65
CA ASN A 143 -2.62 12.92 5.24
C ASN A 143 -3.60 14.07 4.97
N ASP A 144 -4.74 14.09 5.66
CA ASP A 144 -5.76 15.13 5.48
C ASP A 144 -5.26 16.49 6.01
N LEU A 145 -4.52 16.52 7.13
CA LEU A 145 -3.90 17.74 7.63
C LEU A 145 -2.87 18.31 6.64
N VAL A 146 -2.06 17.46 6.01
CA VAL A 146 -1.11 17.89 4.98
C VAL A 146 -1.85 18.46 3.76
N ARG A 147 -2.91 17.80 3.29
CA ARG A 147 -3.75 18.28 2.17
C ARG A 147 -4.33 19.67 2.46
N LEU A 148 -4.89 19.83 3.65
CA LEU A 148 -5.46 21.11 4.09
C LEU A 148 -4.39 22.19 4.18
N ALA A 149 -3.23 21.86 4.76
CA ALA A 149 -2.12 22.79 4.88
C ALA A 149 -1.62 23.27 3.52
N GLY A 150 -1.47 22.37 2.54
CA GLY A 150 -1.03 22.72 1.19
C GLY A 150 -2.00 23.63 0.41
N VAL A 151 -3.25 23.75 0.83
CA VAL A 151 -4.25 24.63 0.18
C VAL A 151 -4.50 25.90 0.97
N LEU A 152 -4.59 25.82 2.29
CA LEU A 152 -5.01 26.93 3.15
C LEU A 152 -3.86 27.76 3.70
N LEU A 153 -2.69 27.16 3.91
CA LEU A 153 -1.60 27.85 4.58
C LEU A 153 -0.64 28.46 3.55
N PRO A 154 -0.30 29.75 3.68
CA PRO A 154 0.75 30.34 2.86
C PRO A 154 2.12 29.80 3.29
N GLY A 155 2.91 29.38 2.31
CA GLY A 155 4.29 28.91 2.50
C GLY A 155 4.41 27.40 2.73
N ASP A 156 5.64 26.91 2.64
CA ASP A 156 5.93 25.47 2.64
C ASP A 156 6.10 24.87 4.04
N ARG A 157 5.19 25.15 5.00
CA ARG A 157 5.35 24.63 6.38
C ARG A 157 5.40 23.10 6.46
N VAL A 158 4.85 22.43 5.45
CA VAL A 158 4.90 20.96 5.34
C VAL A 158 6.28 20.47 4.84
N ARG A 159 7.10 21.30 4.18
CA ARG A 159 8.50 20.97 3.83
C ARG A 159 9.39 20.78 5.04
N GLU A 160 8.97 21.27 6.21
CA GLU A 160 9.74 21.19 7.46
C GLU A 160 9.66 19.81 8.13
N LEU A 161 8.86 18.88 7.60
CA LEU A 161 8.81 17.51 8.12
C LEU A 161 10.19 16.82 8.02
N SER A 162 10.63 16.28 9.14
CA SER A 162 11.96 15.70 9.32
C SER A 162 12.07 14.29 8.74
N ASP A 163 11.03 13.46 8.86
CA ASP A 163 10.98 12.10 8.31
C ASP A 163 9.56 11.66 7.95
N SER A 164 9.47 10.48 7.33
CA SER A 164 8.21 9.79 7.08
C SER A 164 7.73 9.07 8.35
N PRO A 165 6.43 9.09 8.66
CA PRO A 165 5.86 8.22 9.69
C PRO A 165 6.20 6.76 9.41
N VAL A 166 6.42 6.00 10.48
CA VAL A 166 6.82 4.59 10.42
C VAL A 166 5.73 3.72 11.02
N VAL A 167 5.11 2.88 10.20
CA VAL A 167 4.22 1.81 10.63
C VAL A 167 5.03 0.53 10.80
N ARG A 168 5.01 -0.06 11.99
CA ARG A 168 5.62 -1.35 12.31
C ARG A 168 4.53 -2.38 12.44
N THR A 169 4.66 -3.48 11.71
CA THR A 169 3.68 -4.54 11.80
C THR A 169 4.26 -5.92 11.49
N PRO A 170 3.82 -6.97 12.20
CA PRO A 170 3.88 -8.33 11.70
C PRO A 170 3.07 -8.47 10.41
N TYR A 171 3.45 -9.42 9.56
CA TYR A 171 2.74 -9.73 8.33
C TYR A 171 2.40 -11.22 8.27
N TRP A 172 1.48 -11.57 7.38
CA TRP A 172 1.12 -12.97 7.17
C TRP A 172 0.87 -13.26 5.70
N THR A 173 1.34 -14.41 5.23
CA THR A 173 0.96 -14.93 3.91
C THR A 173 0.69 -16.43 4.03
N PRO A 174 -0.10 -17.04 3.13
CA PRO A 174 -0.39 -18.47 3.19
C PRO A 174 0.86 -19.36 3.08
N GLU A 175 1.88 -18.87 2.37
CA GLU A 175 3.18 -19.51 2.19
C GLU A 175 4.24 -19.03 3.19
N ALA A 176 3.88 -18.16 4.14
CA ALA A 176 4.81 -17.69 5.16
C ALA A 176 5.32 -18.87 5.97
N VAL A 177 6.59 -19.19 5.79
CA VAL A 177 7.36 -19.96 6.76
C VAL A 177 7.83 -18.97 7.81
N GLU A 178 7.93 -19.36 9.08
CA GLU A 178 8.60 -18.53 10.09
C GLU A 178 10.01 -18.19 9.57
N GLU A 179 10.19 -16.94 9.10
CA GLU A 179 11.45 -16.50 8.55
C GLU A 179 12.48 -16.44 9.67
N THR A 180 13.57 -17.21 9.50
CA THR A 180 14.72 -17.23 10.41
C THR A 180 15.85 -16.30 9.95
N GLY A 181 15.61 -15.50 8.90
CA GLY A 181 16.56 -14.54 8.35
C GLY A 181 16.62 -13.25 9.17
N PRO A 182 17.75 -12.54 9.22
CA PRO A 182 17.88 -11.29 9.96
C PRO A 182 17.31 -10.07 9.21
N GLY A 183 16.81 -10.23 7.98
CA GLY A 183 16.36 -9.15 7.13
C GLY A 183 14.90 -8.73 7.39
N GLN A 184 14.60 -7.45 7.14
CA GLN A 184 13.24 -6.91 7.24
C GLN A 184 12.88 -6.17 5.95
N LEU A 185 11.72 -6.47 5.38
CA LEU A 185 11.19 -5.70 4.25
C LEU A 185 10.58 -4.39 4.75
N VAL A 186 11.07 -3.27 4.22
CA VAL A 186 10.53 -1.94 4.47
C VAL A 186 9.89 -1.43 3.19
N ILE A 187 8.57 -1.32 3.18
CA ILE A 187 7.81 -0.77 2.06
C ILE A 187 7.66 0.73 2.27
N VAL A 188 8.05 1.54 1.30
CA VAL A 188 7.82 2.99 1.35
C VAL A 188 6.66 3.33 0.45
N ASP A 189 5.53 3.64 1.05
CA ASP A 189 4.32 4.06 0.36
C ASP A 189 4.46 5.54 -0.03
N THR A 190 4.71 5.84 -1.31
CA THR A 190 4.93 7.23 -1.78
C THR A 190 3.66 7.82 -2.42
N PRO A 191 3.44 9.14 -2.34
CA PRO A 191 2.39 9.81 -3.09
C PRO A 191 2.41 9.52 -4.59
N GLY A 192 1.23 9.53 -5.22
CA GLY A 192 1.13 9.45 -6.68
C GLY A 192 1.36 10.83 -7.33
N PRO A 193 1.78 10.89 -8.60
CA PRO A 193 1.94 12.16 -9.33
C PRO A 193 0.61 12.85 -9.64
N ASP A 194 -0.53 12.14 -9.61
CA ASP A 194 -1.85 12.78 -9.62
C ASP A 194 -2.06 13.75 -8.42
N GLU A 195 -1.18 13.71 -7.41
CA GLU A 195 -1.12 14.61 -6.25
C GLU A 195 -0.07 15.74 -6.42
N ASP A 196 0.23 16.15 -7.67
CA ASP A 196 1.31 17.07 -8.05
C ASP A 196 1.34 18.42 -7.30
N ASP A 197 0.19 18.93 -6.86
CA ASP A 197 0.13 20.14 -6.03
C ASP A 197 0.85 19.96 -4.67
N LEU A 198 0.88 18.74 -4.14
CA LEU A 198 1.45 18.39 -2.83
C LEU A 198 2.80 17.68 -2.95
N SER A 199 3.07 16.99 -4.05
CA SER A 199 4.37 16.37 -4.34
C SER A 199 5.48 17.43 -4.47
N ALA A 200 5.15 18.61 -5.02
CA ALA A 200 6.06 19.76 -5.04
C ALA A 200 6.41 20.23 -3.62
N VAL A 201 5.46 20.16 -2.68
CA VAL A 201 5.67 20.53 -1.28
C VAL A 201 6.45 19.44 -0.53
N LEU A 202 6.26 18.16 -0.83
CA LEU A 202 6.93 17.06 -0.13
C LEU A 202 8.12 16.45 -0.90
N GLY A 203 8.58 17.15 -1.94
CA GLY A 203 9.53 16.64 -2.93
C GLY A 203 10.85 16.15 -2.33
N ASP A 204 11.36 16.82 -1.30
CA ASP A 204 12.62 16.44 -0.65
C ASP A 204 12.50 15.12 0.11
N ILE A 205 11.37 14.90 0.81
CA ILE A 205 11.12 13.65 1.54
C ILE A 205 10.95 12.51 0.53
N VAL A 206 10.12 12.70 -0.49
CA VAL A 206 9.91 11.69 -1.55
C VAL A 206 11.22 11.34 -2.25
N SER A 207 12.00 12.35 -2.66
CA SER A 207 13.28 12.15 -3.33
C SER A 207 14.28 11.41 -2.45
N ARG A 208 14.35 11.76 -1.15
CA ARG A 208 15.18 11.04 -0.18
C ARG A 208 14.76 9.57 -0.08
N GLN A 209 13.47 9.28 0.11
CA GLN A 209 12.96 7.92 0.21
C GLN A 209 13.28 7.09 -1.05
N LEU A 210 13.12 7.67 -2.24
CA LEU A 210 13.45 7.00 -3.50
C LEU A 210 14.97 6.72 -3.61
N SER A 211 15.81 7.67 -3.20
CA SER A 211 17.27 7.51 -3.26
C SER A 211 17.80 6.44 -2.29
N GLU A 212 17.19 6.34 -1.11
CA GLU A 212 17.53 5.36 -0.06
C GLU A 212 16.93 3.97 -0.33
N SER A 213 16.09 3.85 -1.36
CA SER A 213 15.47 2.58 -1.74
C SER A 213 16.44 1.69 -2.51
N HIS A 214 16.35 0.39 -2.21
CA HIS A 214 17.09 -0.66 -2.90
C HIS A 214 16.36 -1.05 -4.18
N ILE A 215 15.03 -1.09 -4.11
CA ILE A 215 14.12 -1.38 -5.21
C ILE A 215 13.06 -0.28 -5.28
N VAL A 216 12.64 0.09 -6.49
CA VAL A 216 11.47 0.92 -6.74
C VAL A 216 10.48 0.14 -7.59
N LEU A 217 9.31 -0.12 -7.02
CA LEU A 217 8.22 -0.87 -7.61
C LEU A 217 7.21 0.10 -8.22
N VAL A 218 7.11 0.11 -9.56
CA VAL A 218 6.18 0.94 -10.31
C VAL A 218 4.90 0.16 -10.58
N ILE A 219 3.77 0.63 -10.06
CA ILE A 219 2.46 -0.02 -10.23
C ILE A 219 1.67 0.68 -11.34
N LEU A 220 1.37 -0.07 -12.39
CA LEU A 220 0.60 0.37 -13.56
C LEU A 220 -0.80 -0.24 -13.55
N ASP A 221 -1.79 0.50 -14.05
CA ASP A 221 -3.16 0.02 -14.20
C ASP A 221 -3.35 -0.55 -15.61
N TYR A 222 -3.54 -1.86 -15.74
CA TYR A 222 -3.74 -2.52 -17.04
C TYR A 222 -4.86 -1.86 -17.87
N THR A 223 -5.94 -1.44 -17.22
CA THR A 223 -7.13 -0.90 -17.91
C THR A 223 -6.90 0.48 -18.51
N LYS A 224 -5.83 1.16 -18.09
CA LYS A 224 -5.45 2.49 -18.56
C LYS A 224 -4.28 2.46 -19.53
N MET A 225 -3.73 1.28 -19.85
CA MET A 225 -2.61 1.15 -20.78
C MET A 225 -3.06 1.27 -22.25
N GLY A 226 -2.18 1.85 -23.06
CA GLY A 226 -2.36 2.04 -24.50
C GLY A 226 -2.69 3.48 -24.90
N GLY A 227 -2.19 3.90 -26.06
CA GLY A 227 -2.50 5.20 -26.65
C GLY A 227 -1.85 6.38 -25.91
N GLN A 228 -2.68 7.34 -25.46
CA GLN A 228 -2.21 8.57 -24.81
C GLN A 228 -1.65 8.36 -23.40
N SER A 229 -2.12 7.34 -22.67
CA SER A 229 -1.64 7.04 -21.33
C SER A 229 -0.17 6.61 -21.29
N ASP A 230 0.30 5.93 -22.34
CA ASP A 230 1.69 5.46 -22.44
C ASP A 230 2.68 6.63 -22.56
N ALA A 231 2.28 7.72 -23.21
CA ALA A 231 3.08 8.95 -23.27
C ALA A 231 3.20 9.60 -21.88
N LEU A 232 2.08 9.71 -21.17
CA LEU A 232 2.07 10.23 -19.80
C LEU A 232 2.93 9.37 -18.86
N ILE A 233 2.87 8.04 -18.98
CA ILE A 233 3.74 7.14 -18.20
C ILE A 233 5.22 7.45 -18.47
N ARG A 234 5.62 7.61 -19.74
CA ARG A 234 7.02 7.94 -20.07
C ARG A 234 7.47 9.27 -19.47
N ASP A 235 6.63 10.30 -19.58
CA ASP A 235 6.94 11.64 -19.06
C ASP A 235 7.05 11.63 -17.53
N LEU A 236 6.16 10.92 -16.84
CA LEU A 236 6.19 10.75 -15.38
C LEU A 236 7.38 9.91 -14.91
N MET A 237 7.84 8.98 -15.73
CA MET A 237 8.95 8.09 -15.39
C MET A 237 10.32 8.71 -15.61
N GLU A 238 10.45 9.72 -16.47
CA GLU A 238 11.73 10.35 -16.79
C GLU A 238 12.46 10.94 -15.55
N PRO A 239 11.80 11.69 -14.64
CA PRO A 239 12.43 12.14 -13.39
C PRO A 239 12.84 10.98 -12.49
N LEU A 240 12.00 9.94 -12.40
CA LEU A 240 12.26 8.77 -11.54
C LEU A 240 13.46 7.97 -12.03
N LEU A 241 13.58 7.76 -13.34
CA LEU A 241 14.73 7.14 -13.99
C LEU A 241 16.02 7.91 -13.71
N ARG A 242 15.99 9.25 -13.78
CA ARG A 242 17.14 10.10 -13.46
C ARG A 242 17.56 9.98 -11.99
N ALA A 243 16.59 9.89 -11.07
CA ALA A 243 16.85 9.87 -9.64
C ALA A 243 17.36 8.51 -9.13
N VAL A 244 16.81 7.41 -9.66
CA VAL A 244 16.99 6.07 -9.09
C VAL A 244 17.81 5.14 -9.99
N GLY A 245 17.81 5.38 -11.30
CA GLY A 245 18.43 4.51 -12.30
C GLY A 245 17.57 3.31 -12.70
N GLN A 246 17.88 2.71 -13.85
CA GLN A 246 17.10 1.61 -14.43
C GLN A 246 17.23 0.29 -13.66
N ASP A 247 18.34 0.05 -12.97
CA ASP A 247 18.63 -1.25 -12.34
C ASP A 247 17.75 -1.55 -11.13
N LYS A 248 17.34 -0.50 -10.41
CA LYS A 248 16.49 -0.62 -9.23
C LYS A 248 14.99 -0.69 -9.55
N LEU A 249 14.61 -0.49 -10.82
CA LEU A 249 13.21 -0.41 -11.22
C LEU A 249 12.62 -1.78 -11.52
N PHE A 250 11.46 -2.02 -10.92
CA PHE A 250 10.60 -3.16 -11.14
C PHE A 250 9.19 -2.67 -11.43
N ALA A 251 8.41 -3.44 -12.17
CA ALA A 251 7.07 -3.05 -12.59
C ALA A 251 6.03 -4.09 -12.19
N VAL A 252 4.86 -3.62 -11.78
CA VAL A 252 3.67 -4.43 -11.55
C VAL A 252 2.55 -3.88 -12.39
N VAL A 253 2.06 -4.67 -13.34
CA VAL A 253 0.83 -4.38 -14.07
C VAL A 253 -0.34 -4.97 -13.29
N ASN A 254 -1.04 -4.11 -12.56
CA ASN A 254 -2.17 -4.50 -11.73
C ASN A 254 -3.49 -4.47 -12.52
N LYS A 255 -4.54 -5.06 -11.95
CA LYS A 255 -5.89 -5.20 -12.54
C LYS A 255 -5.91 -6.05 -13.81
N ILE A 256 -4.99 -7.02 -13.90
CA ILE A 256 -4.88 -7.92 -15.05
C ILE A 256 -6.15 -8.78 -15.23
N ASP A 257 -6.90 -9.00 -14.16
CA ASP A 257 -8.19 -9.68 -14.12
C ASP A 257 -9.31 -8.93 -14.84
N GLN A 258 -9.17 -7.62 -15.07
CA GLN A 258 -10.14 -6.81 -15.80
C GLN A 258 -9.95 -6.84 -17.33
N ARG A 259 -9.05 -7.70 -17.80
CA ARG A 259 -8.77 -7.93 -19.21
C ARG A 259 -9.98 -8.53 -19.92
N LYS A 260 -10.75 -7.67 -20.62
CA LYS A 260 -12.06 -7.99 -21.23
C LYS A 260 -12.03 -9.03 -22.36
N LYS A 261 -10.86 -9.31 -22.93
CA LYS A 261 -10.58 -10.42 -23.86
C LYS A 261 -9.19 -10.94 -23.50
N LYS A 262 -8.85 -12.21 -23.78
CA LYS A 262 -7.44 -12.52 -24.08
C LYS A 262 -7.05 -11.54 -25.19
N SER A 263 -6.46 -10.40 -24.83
CA SER A 263 -5.99 -9.43 -25.82
C SER A 263 -5.08 -10.19 -26.78
N ASP A 264 -5.03 -9.75 -28.03
CA ASP A 264 -4.05 -10.28 -29.00
C ASP A 264 -2.62 -10.20 -28.48
N MET A 265 -2.38 -9.32 -27.49
CA MET A 265 -1.13 -9.18 -26.76
C MET A 265 -0.94 -10.27 -25.69
N SER A 266 0.01 -11.16 -25.90
CA SER A 266 0.55 -12.12 -24.92
C SER A 266 1.17 -11.42 -23.71
N ASP A 267 1.40 -12.17 -22.62
CA ASP A 267 2.04 -11.63 -21.41
C ASP A 267 3.47 -11.13 -21.69
N GLU A 268 4.17 -11.77 -22.64
CA GLU A 268 5.49 -11.30 -23.11
C GLU A 268 5.41 -9.96 -23.84
N GLU A 269 4.42 -9.78 -24.72
CA GLU A 269 4.23 -8.52 -25.45
C GLU A 269 3.81 -7.39 -24.51
N LEU A 270 2.99 -7.69 -23.51
CA LEU A 270 2.66 -6.76 -22.43
C LEU A 270 3.92 -6.34 -21.67
N ALA A 271 4.75 -7.31 -21.26
CA ALA A 271 6.00 -7.03 -20.57
C ALA A 271 6.95 -6.19 -21.44
N ARG A 272 7.10 -6.48 -22.74
CA ARG A 272 7.92 -5.66 -23.65
C ARG A 272 7.39 -4.23 -23.77
N SER A 273 6.06 -4.06 -23.88
CA SER A 273 5.43 -2.74 -23.94
C SER A 273 5.66 -1.94 -22.65
N VAL A 274 5.53 -2.58 -21.49
CA VAL A 274 5.81 -1.96 -20.18
C VAL A 274 7.28 -1.59 -20.06
N ALA A 275 8.21 -2.49 -20.40
CA ALA A 275 9.64 -2.22 -20.36
C ALA A 275 9.98 -0.97 -21.18
N PHE A 276 9.46 -0.89 -22.40
CA PHE A 276 9.62 0.26 -23.28
C PHE A 276 9.07 1.55 -22.67
N ASN A 277 7.84 1.52 -22.12
CA ASN A 277 7.20 2.68 -21.50
C ASN A 277 7.89 3.15 -20.22
N LEU A 278 8.58 2.25 -19.51
CA LEU A 278 9.38 2.57 -18.33
C LEU A 278 10.84 2.91 -18.66
N GLY A 279 11.22 2.93 -19.94
CA GLY A 279 12.60 3.19 -20.36
C GLY A 279 13.59 2.13 -19.88
N LEU A 280 13.13 0.89 -19.67
CA LEU A 280 13.94 -0.25 -19.28
C LEU A 280 14.46 -0.97 -20.54
N GLY A 281 15.67 -1.51 -20.47
CA GLY A 281 16.23 -2.32 -21.58
C GLY A 281 15.47 -3.61 -21.84
N ASP A 282 15.63 -4.18 -23.03
CA ASP A 282 14.89 -5.37 -23.51
C ASP A 282 15.00 -6.62 -22.61
N ALA A 283 16.07 -6.73 -21.81
CA ALA A 283 16.27 -7.82 -20.85
C ALA A 283 15.46 -7.64 -19.54
N ALA A 284 14.65 -6.60 -19.41
CA ALA A 284 13.91 -6.29 -18.17
C ALA A 284 12.62 -7.11 -17.98
N HIS A 285 12.30 -8.07 -18.86
CA HIS A 285 11.10 -8.90 -18.76
C HIS A 285 10.93 -9.53 -17.36
N ASP A 286 12.03 -10.02 -16.77
CA ASP A 286 12.00 -10.70 -15.46
C ASP A 286 11.76 -9.74 -14.27
N ARG A 287 11.66 -8.43 -14.53
CA ARG A 287 11.34 -7.40 -13.55
C ARG A 287 9.91 -6.89 -13.69
N ILE A 288 9.11 -7.51 -14.56
CA ILE A 288 7.75 -7.10 -14.87
C ILE A 288 6.80 -8.21 -14.43
N PHE A 289 5.95 -7.88 -13.46
CA PHE A 289 4.99 -8.78 -12.88
C PHE A 289 3.58 -8.34 -13.23
N THR A 290 2.64 -9.29 -13.24
CA THR A 290 1.21 -9.00 -13.40
C THR A 290 0.49 -9.40 -12.12
N THR A 291 -0.44 -8.56 -11.67
CA THR A 291 -1.20 -8.82 -10.44
C THR A 291 -2.68 -8.49 -10.57
N ALA A 292 -3.47 -9.11 -9.70
CA ALA A 292 -4.82 -8.74 -9.35
C ALA A 292 -4.85 -8.48 -7.83
N ALA A 293 -4.49 -7.26 -7.41
CA ALA A 293 -4.28 -6.92 -6.00
C ALA A 293 -5.54 -7.11 -5.14
N ASP A 294 -6.73 -6.74 -5.64
CA ASP A 294 -7.99 -6.93 -4.91
C ASP A 294 -8.24 -8.42 -4.65
N ARG A 295 -8.04 -9.26 -5.67
CA ARG A 295 -8.12 -10.72 -5.54
C ARG A 295 -7.12 -11.24 -4.50
N ALA A 296 -5.88 -10.76 -4.53
CA ALA A 296 -4.85 -11.17 -3.56
C ALA A 296 -5.26 -10.80 -2.13
N LEU A 297 -5.68 -9.56 -1.90
CA LEU A 297 -6.08 -9.04 -0.60
C LEU A 297 -7.28 -9.80 -0.02
N MET A 298 -8.32 -10.05 -0.83
CA MET A 298 -9.48 -10.81 -0.37
C MET A 298 -9.15 -12.27 -0.09
N SER A 299 -8.31 -12.87 -0.93
CA SER A 299 -7.88 -14.27 -0.73
C SER A 299 -7.09 -14.43 0.56
N VAL A 300 -6.11 -13.57 0.81
CA VAL A 300 -5.29 -13.65 2.04
C VAL A 300 -6.15 -13.34 3.28
N GLY A 301 -7.09 -12.40 3.19
CA GLY A 301 -8.04 -12.11 4.26
C GLY A 301 -8.91 -13.32 4.63
N VAL A 302 -9.48 -14.02 3.64
CA VAL A 302 -10.24 -15.26 3.86
C VAL A 302 -9.38 -16.35 4.49
N LEU A 303 -8.16 -16.56 3.96
CA LEU A 303 -7.26 -17.58 4.49
C LEU A 303 -6.84 -17.25 5.93
N ALA A 304 -6.60 -15.98 6.26
CA ALA A 304 -6.27 -15.55 7.61
C ALA A 304 -7.47 -15.74 8.57
N ASP A 305 -8.69 -15.41 8.14
CA ASP A 305 -9.91 -15.65 8.92
C ASP A 305 -10.15 -17.14 9.17
N LEU A 306 -9.92 -18.00 8.17
CA LEU A 306 -10.01 -19.45 8.29
C LEU A 306 -8.98 -20.00 9.27
N GLU A 307 -7.74 -19.50 9.23
CA GLU A 307 -6.71 -19.93 10.17
C GLU A 307 -7.05 -19.49 11.60
N ARG A 308 -7.57 -18.27 11.79
CA ARG A 308 -7.91 -17.71 13.10
C ARG A 308 -9.14 -18.37 13.73
N ARG A 309 -10.19 -18.58 12.94
CA ARG A 309 -11.50 -19.08 13.44
C ARG A 309 -11.59 -20.61 13.38
N GLY A 310 -10.80 -21.27 12.54
CA GLY A 310 -10.83 -22.73 12.39
C GLY A 310 -12.25 -23.24 12.11
N SER A 311 -12.76 -24.13 12.97
CA SER A 311 -14.10 -24.71 12.82
C SER A 311 -15.25 -23.75 13.10
N SER A 312 -14.99 -22.57 13.67
CA SER A 312 -16.02 -21.53 13.91
C SER A 312 -16.04 -20.46 12.80
N PHE A 313 -15.42 -20.74 11.65
CA PHE A 313 -15.48 -19.84 10.51
C PHE A 313 -16.88 -19.88 9.89
N GLU A 314 -17.46 -18.70 9.68
CA GLU A 314 -18.72 -18.51 8.96
C GLU A 314 -18.48 -17.46 7.87
N ALA A 315 -18.75 -17.82 6.60
CA ALA A 315 -18.50 -16.94 5.46
C ALA A 315 -19.26 -15.61 5.59
N ALA A 316 -20.52 -15.64 6.04
CA ALA A 316 -21.35 -14.48 6.29
C ALA A 316 -20.78 -13.48 7.33
N GLN A 317 -19.87 -13.92 8.20
CA GLN A 317 -19.21 -13.08 9.21
C GLN A 317 -17.79 -12.62 8.80
N SER A 318 -17.40 -12.86 7.55
CA SER A 318 -16.11 -12.45 7.00
C SER A 318 -16.32 -11.51 5.83
N GLU A 319 -15.92 -10.24 6.01
CA GLU A 319 -15.97 -9.24 4.95
C GLU A 319 -15.12 -9.66 3.75
N SER A 320 -13.96 -10.29 3.98
CA SER A 320 -13.11 -10.82 2.91
C SER A 320 -13.78 -11.98 2.15
N ALA A 321 -14.59 -12.81 2.81
CA ALA A 321 -15.31 -13.89 2.14
C ALA A 321 -16.39 -13.34 1.21
N LEU A 322 -17.19 -12.38 1.70
CA LEU A 322 -18.19 -11.67 0.90
C LEU A 322 -17.54 -11.01 -0.33
N GLN A 323 -16.46 -10.25 -0.13
CA GLN A 323 -15.80 -9.55 -1.24
C GLN A 323 -15.13 -10.53 -2.22
N LEU A 324 -14.56 -11.64 -1.74
CA LEU A 324 -13.99 -12.67 -2.61
C LEU A 324 -15.06 -13.34 -3.47
N LEU A 325 -16.22 -13.67 -2.89
CA LEU A 325 -17.35 -14.26 -3.62
C LEU A 325 -17.93 -13.28 -4.65
N GLN A 326 -18.05 -11.99 -4.32
CA GLN A 326 -18.45 -10.96 -5.29
C GLN A 326 -17.50 -10.88 -6.49
N LEU A 327 -16.20 -11.06 -6.27
CA LEU A 327 -15.20 -11.09 -7.35
C LEU A 327 -15.24 -12.39 -8.16
N ALA A 328 -15.46 -13.53 -7.51
CA ALA A 328 -15.42 -14.84 -8.15
C ALA A 328 -16.72 -15.16 -8.88
N HIS A 329 -17.86 -14.96 -8.23
CA HIS A 329 -19.19 -15.38 -8.64
C HIS A 329 -20.18 -14.20 -8.58
N PRO A 330 -20.00 -13.15 -9.41
CA PRO A 330 -20.76 -11.89 -9.27
C PRO A 330 -22.28 -12.02 -9.42
N LEU A 331 -22.77 -13.13 -9.98
CA LEU A 331 -24.21 -13.39 -10.16
C LEU A 331 -24.84 -14.23 -9.06
N THR A 332 -24.05 -14.98 -8.29
CA THR A 332 -24.54 -15.97 -7.31
C THR A 332 -23.92 -15.78 -5.92
N TRP A 333 -23.15 -14.71 -5.71
CA TRP A 333 -22.41 -14.51 -4.46
C TRP A 333 -23.30 -14.48 -3.20
N GLU A 334 -24.58 -14.08 -3.31
CA GLU A 334 -25.53 -14.10 -2.18
C GLU A 334 -25.84 -15.55 -1.76
N ASP A 335 -26.24 -16.39 -2.72
CA ASP A 335 -26.50 -17.82 -2.50
C ASP A 335 -25.22 -18.53 -2.03
N ASP A 336 -24.09 -18.26 -2.70
CA ASP A 336 -22.79 -18.85 -2.36
C ASP A 336 -22.33 -18.43 -0.95
N LEU A 337 -22.66 -17.22 -0.48
CA LEU A 337 -22.29 -16.76 0.86
C LEU A 337 -23.08 -17.48 1.96
N GLU A 338 -24.35 -17.82 1.69
CA GLU A 338 -25.20 -18.57 2.61
C GLU A 338 -24.83 -20.06 2.68
N GLU A 339 -24.43 -20.64 1.54
CA GLU A 339 -24.15 -22.08 1.43
C GLU A 339 -22.69 -22.45 1.70
N ALA A 340 -21.74 -21.52 1.50
CA ALA A 340 -20.32 -21.86 1.50
C ALA A 340 -19.81 -22.34 2.87
N ASP A 341 -19.20 -23.52 2.85
CA ASP A 341 -18.48 -24.05 4.01
C ASP A 341 -17.01 -23.57 4.07
N ALA A 342 -16.34 -23.89 5.18
CA ALA A 342 -14.95 -23.49 5.41
C ALA A 342 -13.96 -24.12 4.41
N ASP A 343 -14.22 -25.31 3.88
CA ASP A 343 -13.34 -26.00 2.94
C ASP A 343 -13.53 -25.47 1.51
N GLU A 344 -14.76 -25.17 1.12
CA GLU A 344 -15.09 -24.48 -0.13
C GLU A 344 -14.44 -23.10 -0.19
N MET A 345 -14.60 -22.29 0.87
CA MET A 345 -13.94 -20.98 0.98
C MET A 345 -12.42 -21.09 0.97
N ARG A 346 -11.86 -22.09 1.66
CA ARG A 346 -10.41 -22.35 1.66
C ARG A 346 -9.91 -22.67 0.26
N ASN A 347 -10.62 -23.51 -0.48
CA ASN A 347 -10.24 -23.88 -1.85
C ASN A 347 -10.34 -22.67 -2.79
N LEU A 348 -11.45 -21.94 -2.75
CA LEU A 348 -11.65 -20.72 -3.54
C LEU A 348 -10.54 -19.70 -3.28
N ALA A 349 -10.26 -19.40 -2.01
CA ALA A 349 -9.22 -18.45 -1.63
C ALA A 349 -7.82 -18.89 -2.02
N ARG A 350 -7.47 -20.18 -1.90
CA ARG A 350 -6.17 -20.71 -2.39
C ARG A 350 -6.02 -20.58 -3.91
N VAL A 351 -7.08 -20.87 -4.67
CA VAL A 351 -7.05 -20.73 -6.13
C VAL A 351 -6.93 -19.26 -6.51
N ALA A 352 -7.71 -18.39 -5.88
CA ALA A 352 -7.70 -16.95 -6.12
C ALA A 352 -6.35 -16.31 -5.76
N TRP A 353 -5.74 -16.71 -4.64
CA TRP A 353 -4.40 -16.29 -4.22
C TRP A 353 -3.34 -16.67 -5.26
N LYS A 354 -3.29 -17.94 -5.68
CA LYS A 354 -2.36 -18.40 -6.73
C LYS A 354 -2.55 -17.67 -8.06
N ARG A 355 -3.81 -17.40 -8.44
CA ARG A 355 -4.16 -16.67 -9.67
C ARG A 355 -4.08 -15.16 -9.54
N SER A 356 -3.71 -14.62 -8.38
CA SER A 356 -3.57 -13.17 -8.18
C SER A 356 -2.25 -12.64 -8.71
N GLY A 357 -1.27 -13.50 -8.99
CA GLY A 357 0.08 -13.09 -9.40
C GLY A 357 0.96 -12.55 -8.27
N LEU A 358 0.39 -12.20 -7.11
CA LEU A 358 1.14 -11.73 -5.95
C LEU A 358 2.17 -12.76 -5.43
N PRO A 359 1.86 -14.07 -5.37
CA PRO A 359 2.86 -15.06 -4.97
C PRO A 359 4.11 -15.04 -5.84
N ARG A 360 3.99 -14.76 -7.14
CA ARG A 360 5.15 -14.67 -8.05
C ARG A 360 6.01 -13.42 -7.83
N LEU A 361 5.38 -12.33 -7.38
CA LEU A 361 6.09 -11.09 -7.04
C LEU A 361 6.89 -11.27 -5.74
N LEU A 362 6.32 -11.96 -4.75
CA LEU A 362 6.93 -12.15 -3.42
C LEU A 362 7.85 -13.37 -3.35
N PHE A 363 7.50 -14.43 -4.08
CA PHE A 363 8.18 -15.72 -4.07
C PHE A 363 8.54 -16.08 -5.52
N THR A 364 9.81 -16.35 -5.79
CA THR A 364 10.22 -16.82 -7.11
C THR A 364 9.70 -18.25 -7.33
N ASP A 365 9.12 -18.52 -8.52
CA ASP A 365 8.79 -19.87 -8.99
C ASP A 365 10.10 -20.70 -9.07
N ALA A 366 10.49 -21.37 -7.98
CA ALA A 366 11.46 -22.46 -8.03
C ALA A 366 10.71 -23.79 -8.19
N PRO A 367 11.12 -24.67 -9.11
CA PRO A 367 10.48 -25.97 -9.28
C PRO A 367 10.54 -26.74 -7.97
N ILE A 368 9.43 -27.42 -7.64
CA ILE A 368 9.28 -28.35 -6.53
C ILE A 368 10.35 -29.46 -6.67
N THR A 369 11.53 -29.20 -6.14
CA THR A 369 12.61 -30.17 -5.97
C THR A 369 13.13 -29.95 -4.56
N GLY A 370 13.13 -31.04 -3.79
CA GLY A 370 13.09 -31.03 -2.34
C GLY A 370 14.43 -30.75 -1.68
N GLU A 371 15.04 -29.61 -1.98
CA GLU A 371 16.15 -29.10 -1.22
C GLU A 371 15.74 -27.83 -0.48
N ARG A 372 15.91 -27.89 0.85
CA ARG A 372 15.68 -26.80 1.79
C ARG A 372 16.24 -25.50 1.22
N ARG A 373 15.39 -24.48 1.13
CA ARG A 373 15.81 -23.10 0.89
C ARG A 373 15.45 -22.22 2.08
N VAL A 374 16.42 -21.40 2.43
CA VAL A 374 16.25 -20.15 3.17
C VAL A 374 15.61 -19.17 2.17
N PRO A 375 14.43 -18.59 2.43
CA PRO A 375 13.95 -17.41 1.73
C PRO A 375 14.59 -16.15 2.35
N PHE A 376 14.83 -15.14 1.50
CA PHE A 376 15.42 -13.81 1.75
C PHE A 376 16.29 -13.58 3.01
#